data_AF-A0AAV5TVT6-F1
#
_entry.id   AF-A0AAV5TVT6-F1
#
_cell.length_a   1.000
_cell.length_b   1.000
_cell.length_c   1.000
_cell.angle_alpha   90.00
_cell.angle_beta   90.00
_cell.angle_gamma   90.00
#
_symmetry.space_group_name_H-M   'P 1'
#
loop_
_entity.id
_entity.type
_entity.pdbx_description
1 polymer ?
#
loop_
_entity_poly.entity_id
_entity_poly.type
_entity_poly.pdbx_seq_one_letter_code
_entity_poly.pdbx_strand_id
1 'polypeptide(L)'
;RLHANLIVMEGTFEEDLDDERKIIHVPTTKFHANCMDNKCIELTRKLRKTGVKSKKASVKCNLYSMDDRNNLTCRGDFCYYQYQWGAVTRGCYTVDDSLAERKLTV
;
A
#
# COMPACT_ATOMS: atom_id res chain seq x y z
N ARG A 1 11.11 -22.28 7.14
CA ARG A 1 10.86 -20.83 6.96
C ARG A 1 9.58 -20.68 6.14
N LEU A 2 8.63 -19.84 6.55
CA LEU A 2 7.48 -19.51 5.70
C LEU A 2 8.01 -18.66 4.54
N HIS A 3 7.93 -19.19 3.33
CA HIS A 3 8.20 -18.45 2.10
C HIS A 3 6.86 -18.21 1.43
N ALA A 4 6.52 -16.95 1.15
CA ALA A 4 5.25 -16.59 0.52
C ALA A 4 5.48 -15.45 -0.47
N ASN A 5 4.92 -15.61 -1.67
CA ASN A 5 4.80 -14.52 -2.62
C ASN A 5 3.80 -13.49 -2.08
N LEU A 6 4.20 -12.23 -2.01
CA LEU A 6 3.35 -11.13 -1.55
C LEU A 6 3.54 -9.94 -2.46
N ILE A 7 2.44 -9.38 -2.96
CA ILE A 7 2.43 -8.15 -3.74
C ILE A 7 1.41 -7.21 -3.11
N VAL A 8 1.86 -6.03 -2.68
CA VAL A 8 1.00 -5.03 -2.05
C VAL A 8 1.22 -3.65 -2.64
N MET A 9 0.13 -2.92 -2.79
CA MET A 9 0.12 -1.51 -3.12
C MET A 9 -0.30 -0.73 -1.89
N GLU A 10 0.62 0.06 -1.38
CA GLU A 10 0.40 1.03 -0.32
C GLU A 10 -0.23 2.28 -0.92
N GLY A 11 -1.29 2.77 -0.32
CA GLY A 11 -1.71 4.15 -0.50
C GLY A 11 -1.14 4.99 0.62
N THR A 12 -0.08 5.76 0.34
CA THR A 12 0.44 6.81 1.22
C THR A 12 0.26 8.19 0.63
N PHE A 13 0.30 9.20 1.48
CA PHE A 13 0.63 10.56 1.08
C PHE A 13 2.12 10.77 1.38
N GLU A 14 2.84 11.50 0.53
CA GLU A 14 4.18 12.06 0.86
C GLU A 14 4.18 13.57 0.62
N GLU A 15 5.07 14.24 1.35
CA GLU A 15 5.11 15.66 1.72
C GLU A 15 6.16 16.44 0.89
N ASP A 16 6.17 17.77 1.06
CA ASP A 16 6.71 18.82 0.17
C ASP A 16 8.14 18.67 -0.39
N LEU A 17 8.31 19.14 -1.64
CA LEU A 17 9.60 19.51 -2.23
C LEU A 17 9.77 21.02 -2.06
N ASP A 18 10.92 21.41 -1.50
CA ASP A 18 11.24 22.76 -1.06
C ASP A 18 10.95 23.89 -2.06
N ASP A 19 10.48 24.99 -1.46
CA ASP A 19 10.77 26.41 -1.74
C ASP A 19 9.76 27.34 -2.44
N GLU A 20 8.60 26.89 -2.94
CA GLU A 20 7.61 27.86 -3.50
C GLU A 20 6.15 27.52 -3.23
N ARG A 21 5.76 27.23 -1.97
CA ARG A 21 4.35 27.24 -1.49
C ARG A 21 3.31 26.58 -2.43
N LYS A 22 3.72 25.58 -3.21
CA LYS A 22 2.85 24.88 -4.15
C LYS A 22 2.84 23.43 -3.75
N ILE A 23 1.99 23.14 -2.77
CA ILE A 23 1.71 21.79 -2.30
C ILE A 23 1.09 21.02 -3.47
N ILE A 24 1.86 20.11 -4.06
CA ILE A 24 1.35 19.18 -5.06
C ILE A 24 0.98 17.89 -4.33
N HIS A 25 -0.30 17.69 -4.08
CA HIS A 25 -0.81 16.44 -3.51
C HIS A 25 -0.69 15.30 -4.52
N VAL A 26 0.34 14.46 -4.39
CA VAL A 26 0.45 13.22 -5.16
C VAL A 26 0.28 12.04 -4.20
N PRO A 27 -0.78 11.23 -4.32
CA PRO A 27 -0.86 9.96 -3.64
C PRO A 27 0.36 9.11 -4.04
N THR A 28 1.28 8.87 -3.11
CA THR A 28 2.40 7.97 -3.38
C THR A 28 1.87 6.55 -3.27
N THR A 29 1.65 5.94 -4.42
CA THR A 29 1.36 4.51 -4.48
C THR A 29 2.67 3.76 -4.36
N LYS A 30 3.07 3.40 -3.14
CA LYS A 30 4.28 2.58 -2.94
C LYS A 30 3.95 1.12 -3.24
N PHE A 31 4.72 0.53 -4.13
CA PHE A 31 4.52 -0.86 -4.56
C PHE A 31 5.56 -1.75 -3.91
N HIS A 32 5.12 -2.64 -3.02
CA HIS A 32 6.00 -3.60 -2.35
C HIS A 32 5.73 -5.00 -2.88
N ALA A 33 6.79 -5.75 -3.13
CA ALA A 33 6.69 -7.15 -3.55
C ALA A 33 7.80 -7.99 -2.90
N ASN A 34 7.41 -9.14 -2.36
CA ASN A 34 8.31 -10.20 -1.94
C ASN A 34 8.06 -11.40 -2.85
N CYS A 35 8.98 -11.65 -3.79
CA CYS A 35 8.83 -12.69 -4.79
C CYS A 35 9.87 -13.79 -4.60
N MET A 36 9.39 -15.03 -4.57
CA MET A 36 10.20 -16.24 -4.42
C MET A 36 10.38 -17.00 -5.74
N ASP A 37 9.56 -16.70 -6.76
CA ASP A 37 9.59 -17.33 -8.07
C ASP A 37 9.42 -16.33 -9.22
N ASN A 38 9.71 -16.79 -10.43
CA ASN A 38 9.61 -15.97 -11.65
C ASN A 38 8.17 -15.52 -11.94
N LYS A 39 7.17 -16.32 -11.56
CA LYS A 39 5.75 -15.99 -11.79
C LYS A 39 5.34 -14.76 -10.98
N CYS A 40 5.82 -14.64 -9.74
CA CYS A 40 5.63 -13.45 -8.91
C CYS A 40 6.35 -12.23 -9.48
N ILE A 41 7.59 -12.40 -9.98
CA ILE A 41 8.34 -11.30 -10.59
C ILE A 41 7.61 -10.76 -11.83
N GLU A 42 7.11 -11.65 -12.69
CA GLU A 42 6.35 -11.27 -13.88
C GLU A 42 5.03 -10.59 -13.52
N LEU A 43 4.29 -11.13 -12.56
CA LEU A 43 3.06 -10.52 -12.08
C LEU A 43 3.31 -9.14 -11.47
N THR A 44 4.36 -9.00 -10.67
CA THR A 44 4.80 -7.72 -10.09
C THR A 44 5.08 -6.68 -11.18
N ARG A 45 5.81 -7.05 -12.24
CA ARG A 45 6.09 -6.15 -13.37
C ARG A 45 4.82 -5.66 -14.07
N LYS A 46 3.82 -6.53 -14.22
CA LYS A 46 2.53 -6.18 -14.80
C LYS A 46 1.75 -5.24 -13.87
N LEU A 47 1.61 -5.62 -12.59
CA LEU A 47 0.81 -4.89 -11.61
C LEU A 47 1.41 -3.52 -11.25
N ARG A 48 2.74 -3.34 -11.34
CA ARG A 48 3.37 -2.01 -11.22
C ARG A 48 2.83 -0.99 -12.23
N LYS A 49 2.41 -1.43 -13.42
CA LYS A 49 1.87 -0.55 -14.46
C LYS A 49 0.35 -0.38 -14.35
N THR A 50 -0.36 -1.42 -13.94
CA THR A 50 -1.83 -1.47 -13.99
C THR A 50 -2.52 -1.24 -12.66
N GLY A 51 -1.76 -1.20 -11.56
CA GLY A 51 -2.31 -1.24 -10.20
C GLY A 51 -2.67 -2.64 -9.73
N VAL A 52 -2.84 -2.76 -8.41
CA VAL A 52 -3.35 -3.98 -7.75
C VAL A 52 -4.86 -3.88 -7.62
N LYS A 53 -5.58 -4.96 -7.99
CA LYS A 53 -7.02 -5.08 -7.75
C LYS A 53 -7.28 -6.26 -6.83
N SER A 54 -7.69 -5.97 -5.61
CA SER A 54 -8.13 -7.01 -4.68
C SER A 54 -9.56 -7.44 -4.97
N LYS A 55 -9.87 -8.71 -4.70
CA LYS A 55 -11.23 -9.26 -4.69
C LYS A 55 -11.89 -9.15 -3.32
N LYS A 56 -11.15 -8.69 -2.30
CA LYS A 56 -11.64 -8.58 -0.92
C LYS A 56 -12.51 -7.33 -0.77
N ALA A 57 -13.35 -7.36 0.26
CA ALA A 57 -14.11 -6.18 0.64
C ALA A 57 -13.14 -5.08 1.08
N SER A 58 -13.23 -3.92 0.45
CA SER A 58 -12.37 -2.78 0.77
C SER A 58 -12.85 -2.07 2.04
N VAL A 59 -11.93 -1.85 2.97
CA VAL A 59 -12.13 -1.04 4.18
C VAL A 59 -11.67 0.40 3.95
N LYS A 60 -12.35 1.34 4.61
CA LYS A 60 -11.99 2.76 4.62
C LYS A 60 -11.05 3.02 5.80
N CYS A 61 -9.87 3.57 5.52
CA CYS A 61 -8.81 3.84 6.49
C CYS A 61 -8.56 5.34 6.61
N ASN A 62 -8.30 5.81 7.82
CA ASN A 62 -7.88 7.19 8.03
C ASN A 62 -6.40 7.31 7.66
N LEU A 63 -6.06 8.37 6.92
CA LEU A 63 -4.69 8.76 6.58
C LEU A 63 -4.19 9.75 7.62
N TYR A 64 -2.90 9.69 7.97
CA TYR A 64 -2.28 10.80 8.70
C TYR A 64 -1.98 11.91 7.69
N SER A 65 -1.82 13.13 8.15
CA SER A 65 -1.31 14.29 7.41
C SER A 65 -1.08 15.33 8.48
N MET A 66 0.08 16.00 8.49
CA MET A 66 0.35 17.01 9.51
C MET A 66 -0.58 18.22 9.33
N ASP A 67 -0.96 18.53 8.09
CA ASP A 67 -1.81 19.67 7.73
C ASP A 67 -3.30 19.37 7.81
N ASP A 68 -3.74 18.23 7.26
CA ASP A 68 -5.13 17.82 7.32
C ASP A 68 -5.37 16.96 8.55
N ARG A 69 -5.88 17.58 9.62
CA ARG A 69 -6.27 16.95 10.90
C ARG A 69 -7.23 15.76 10.72
N ASN A 70 -6.72 14.62 10.29
CA ASN A 70 -7.42 13.34 10.16
C ASN A 70 -8.55 13.25 9.10
N ASN A 71 -8.70 14.20 8.18
CA ASN A 71 -9.83 14.18 7.22
C ASN A 71 -9.57 13.37 5.95
N LEU A 72 -8.33 12.98 5.70
CA LEU A 72 -7.98 12.19 4.53
C LEU A 72 -8.26 10.72 4.80
N THR A 73 -8.84 10.03 3.82
CA THR A 73 -9.14 8.60 3.91
C THR A 73 -8.76 7.88 2.64
N CYS A 74 -8.32 6.63 2.76
CA CYS A 74 -8.06 5.75 1.63
C CYS A 74 -8.87 4.45 1.76
N ARG A 75 -8.89 3.67 0.69
CA ARG A 75 -9.61 2.39 0.60
C ARG A 75 -8.64 1.31 0.17
N GLY A 76 -8.57 0.23 0.95
CA GLY A 76 -7.73 -0.94 0.67
C GLY A 76 -8.27 -2.18 1.37
N ASP A 77 -7.48 -3.24 1.42
CA ASP A 77 -7.83 -4.48 2.13
C ASP A 77 -7.56 -4.39 3.63
N PHE A 78 -6.52 -3.63 4.02
CA PHE A 78 -6.10 -3.47 5.41
C PHE A 78 -5.73 -2.02 5.67
N CYS A 79 -6.01 -1.54 6.89
CA CYS A 79 -5.43 -0.31 7.40
C CYS A 79 -4.12 -0.63 8.11
N TYR A 80 -3.13 0.25 7.99
CA TYR A 80 -1.90 0.14 8.76
C TYR A 80 -1.65 1.41 9.56
N TYR A 81 -0.87 1.26 10.62
CA TYR A 81 -0.35 2.33 11.45
C TYR A 81 1.09 1.98 11.81
N GLN A 82 1.99 2.93 11.62
CA GLN A 82 3.40 2.79 11.95
C GLN A 82 3.86 4.04 12.69
N TYR A 83 4.60 3.83 13.77
CA TYR A 83 5.25 4.88 14.54
C TYR A 83 6.75 4.64 14.48
N GLN A 84 7.49 5.57 13.89
CA GLN A 84 8.93 5.47 13.72
C GLN A 84 9.59 6.82 13.98
N TRP A 85 10.49 6.84 14.97
CA TRP A 85 11.32 8.00 15.32
C TRP A 85 10.53 9.30 15.58
N GLY A 86 9.35 9.19 16.21
CA GLY A 86 8.48 10.34 16.47
C GLY A 86 7.50 10.68 15.35
N ALA A 87 7.66 10.11 14.16
CA ALA A 87 6.71 10.27 13.05
C ALA A 87 5.65 9.16 13.08
N VAL A 88 4.40 9.54 12.83
CA VAL A 88 3.27 8.62 12.64
C VAL A 88 2.95 8.54 11.15
N THR A 89 2.87 7.33 10.61
CA THR A 89 2.27 7.07 9.29
C THR A 89 1.11 6.11 9.45
N ARG A 90 0.03 6.35 8.71
CA ARG A 90 -1.10 5.42 8.60
C ARG A 90 -1.71 5.55 7.22
N GLY A 91 -2.22 4.45 6.72
CA GLY A 91 -2.81 4.37 5.40
C GLY A 91 -3.47 3.02 5.18
N CYS A 92 -3.49 2.58 3.92
CA CYS A 92 -4.08 1.31 3.55
C CYS A 92 -3.21 0.55 2.55
N TYR A 93 -3.30 -0.77 2.64
CA TYR A 93 -2.70 -1.69 1.68
C TYR A 93 -3.78 -2.37 0.87
N THR A 94 -3.59 -2.48 -0.44
CA THR A 94 -4.34 -3.39 -1.32
C THR A 94 -3.42 -4.53 -1.72
N VAL A 95 -3.86 -5.78 -1.52
CA VAL A 95 -3.03 -6.97 -1.69
C VAL A 95 -3.47 -7.75 -2.94
N ASP A 96 -2.51 -8.17 -3.76
CA ASP A 96 -2.72 -9.24 -4.72
C ASP A 96 -2.33 -10.56 -4.07
N ASP A 97 -3.32 -11.42 -3.80
CA ASP A 97 -3.13 -12.73 -3.20
C ASP A 97 -3.27 -13.88 -4.20
N SER A 98 -3.23 -13.59 -5.51
CA SER A 98 -3.43 -14.60 -6.56
C SER A 98 -2.33 -15.68 -6.58
N LEU A 99 -1.15 -15.35 -6.07
CA LEU A 99 0.01 -16.25 -5.93
C LEU A 99 0.29 -16.65 -4.48
N ALA A 100 -0.60 -16.32 -3.54
CA ALA A 100 -0.45 -16.74 -2.16
C ALA A 100 -0.73 -18.25 -2.07
N GLU A 101 0.32 -19.03 -1.79
CA GLU A 101 0.22 -20.49 -1.74
C GLU A 101 -0.58 -21.01 -0.54
N ARG A 102 -0.85 -20.17 0.47
CA ARG A 102 -1.58 -20.58 1.67
C ARG A 102 -3.06 -20.19 1.57
N LYS A 103 -3.82 -20.98 0.82
CA LYS A 103 -5.29 -21.02 0.97
C LYS A 103 -5.60 -21.86 2.21
N LEU A 104 -6.01 -21.23 3.30
CA LEU A 104 -6.62 -21.96 4.41
C LEU A 104 -7.98 -22.46 3.92
N THR A 105 -8.05 -23.73 3.52
CA THR A 105 -9.32 -24.44 3.41
C THR A 105 -9.87 -24.63 4.82
N VAL A 106 -11.01 -23.99 5.10
CA VAL A 106 -11.87 -24.27 6.26
C VAL A 106 -12.84 -25.37 5.87
#